data_AF-A0A3D9GUV4-F1
#
_entry.id   AF-A0A3D9GUV4-F1
#
_cell.length_a   1.000
_cell.length_b   1.000
_cell.length_c   1.000
_cell.angle_alpha   90.00
_cell.angle_beta   90.00
_cell.angle_gamma   90.00
#
_symmetry.space_group_name_H-M   'P 1'
#
loop_
_entity.id
_entity.type
_entity.pdbx_description
1 polymer ?
#
loop_
_entity_poly.entity_id
_entity_poly.type
_entity_poly.pdbx_seq_one_letter_code
_entity_poly.pdbx_strand_id
1 'polypeptide(L)'
;MLTVQIVLFDGFDLLDALAPYEVFCAAAMMSNDALEVKLVTAEGARAVASGTQGLPIEAAGKLDPNRAGIILVPGAAGDVESDGPDSVPAILARTANTKLTGMIREALGRKDIIVSTVCGGSLVLAMGGLLEGRRAVTHHLGMEVLGATGVLPVKARVVDDGNLVSGGGVTSGLDVALHLVERELGPRIAHAIEELFEYERRGIAWRAQGMVPNSEKTETDKESNLVLSTEAVNPPSPPLQNTSGHTESVFDGEWDVTIATPVGKMDVKLSIATSHGEVRGTATQGDETVKFMSPVIQGNKLTWSQQVTKPMRLNLKFDVTVDGDELHGTAKAGVLPASRVAGKRLKSTFQQ
;
A
#
# COMPACT_ATOMS: atom_id res chain seq x y z
N MET A 1 3.99 -22.76 -22.38
CA MET A 1 2.85 -21.84 -22.61
C MET A 1 2.72 -20.96 -21.38
N LEU A 2 2.90 -19.65 -21.54
CA LEU A 2 2.76 -18.64 -20.50
C LEU A 2 1.26 -18.42 -20.22
N THR A 3 0.82 -18.47 -18.96
CA THR A 3 -0.59 -18.14 -18.62
C THR A 3 -0.68 -16.71 -18.12
N VAL A 4 -1.56 -15.90 -18.72
CA VAL A 4 -1.92 -14.56 -18.24
C VAL A 4 -3.29 -14.64 -17.58
N GLN A 5 -3.36 -14.28 -16.30
CA GLN A 5 -4.59 -14.25 -15.51
C GLN A 5 -4.91 -12.79 -15.14
N ILE A 6 -5.94 -12.22 -15.76
CA ILE A 6 -6.41 -10.87 -15.47
C ILE A 6 -7.56 -10.96 -14.46
N VAL A 7 -7.35 -10.38 -13.29
CA VAL A 7 -8.28 -10.47 -12.17
C VAL A 7 -9.40 -9.45 -12.31
N LEU A 8 -10.65 -9.89 -12.22
CA LEU A 8 -11.82 -9.04 -12.15
C LEU A 8 -12.41 -9.05 -10.72
N PHE A 9 -12.83 -7.89 -10.23
CA PHE A 9 -13.54 -7.71 -8.95
C PHE A 9 -14.63 -6.64 -9.12
N ASP A 10 -15.68 -6.64 -8.30
CA ASP A 10 -16.79 -5.70 -8.49
C ASP A 10 -16.34 -4.24 -8.34
N GLY A 11 -16.60 -3.45 -9.37
CA GLY A 11 -16.15 -2.05 -9.45
C GLY A 11 -14.78 -1.86 -10.12
N PHE A 12 -14.17 -2.90 -10.69
CA PHE A 12 -12.91 -2.76 -11.44
C PHE A 12 -13.04 -1.74 -12.58
N ASP A 13 -11.96 -1.04 -12.90
CA ASP A 13 -11.92 -0.17 -14.08
C ASP A 13 -11.86 -1.03 -15.35
N LEU A 14 -12.80 -0.81 -16.25
CA LEU A 14 -12.96 -1.65 -17.44
C LEU A 14 -11.72 -1.63 -18.34
N LEU A 15 -11.11 -0.45 -18.52
CA LEU A 15 -9.98 -0.28 -19.43
C LEU A 15 -8.68 -0.81 -18.81
N ASP A 16 -8.53 -0.72 -17.49
CA ASP A 16 -7.40 -1.32 -16.77
C ASP A 16 -7.29 -2.84 -16.99
N ALA A 17 -8.42 -3.53 -17.17
CA ALA A 17 -8.44 -4.96 -17.44
C ALA A 17 -8.39 -5.27 -18.95
N LEU A 18 -9.20 -4.59 -19.75
CA LEU A 18 -9.38 -4.95 -21.15
C LEU A 18 -8.27 -4.45 -22.08
N ALA A 19 -7.62 -3.32 -21.78
CA ALA A 19 -6.48 -2.89 -22.59
C ALA A 19 -5.30 -3.89 -22.54
N PRO A 20 -4.86 -4.36 -21.35
CA PRO A 20 -3.90 -5.45 -21.29
C PRO A 20 -4.41 -6.74 -21.94
N TYR A 21 -5.69 -7.08 -21.74
CA TYR A 21 -6.30 -8.27 -22.33
C TYR A 21 -6.13 -8.31 -23.84
N GLU A 22 -6.44 -7.21 -24.54
CA GLU A 22 -6.31 -7.12 -25.99
C GLU A 22 -4.85 -7.28 -26.45
N VAL A 23 -3.90 -6.63 -25.76
CA VAL A 23 -2.46 -6.77 -26.08
C VAL A 23 -2.00 -8.22 -25.91
N PHE A 24 -2.39 -8.88 -24.81
CA PHE A 24 -2.00 -10.28 -24.61
C PHE A 24 -2.68 -11.22 -25.61
N CYS A 25 -3.94 -10.99 -25.97
CA CYS A 25 -4.62 -11.76 -27.02
C CYS A 25 -3.92 -11.62 -28.37
N ALA A 26 -3.52 -10.40 -28.76
CA ALA A 26 -2.73 -10.18 -29.97
C ALA A 26 -1.37 -10.91 -29.91
N ALA A 27 -0.70 -10.87 -28.75
CA ALA A 27 0.53 -11.61 -28.54
C ALA A 27 0.32 -13.13 -28.68
N ALA A 28 -0.81 -13.69 -28.23
CA ALA A 28 -1.12 -15.11 -28.38
C ALA A 28 -1.25 -15.49 -29.87
N MET A 29 -2.00 -14.69 -30.62
CA MET A 29 -2.19 -14.88 -32.07
C MET A 29 -0.88 -14.82 -32.86
N MET A 30 0.07 -13.98 -32.44
CA MET A 30 1.34 -13.78 -33.14
C MET A 30 2.47 -14.71 -32.69
N SER A 31 2.26 -15.53 -31.66
CA SER A 31 3.31 -16.35 -31.03
C SER A 31 3.07 -17.86 -31.10
N ASN A 32 2.21 -18.33 -32.01
CA ASN A 32 1.82 -19.75 -32.12
C ASN A 32 1.29 -20.30 -30.79
N ASP A 33 0.39 -19.56 -30.12
CA ASP A 33 -0.20 -19.92 -28.84
C ASP A 33 0.84 -20.13 -27.71
N ALA A 34 1.97 -19.42 -27.78
CA ALA A 34 2.96 -19.44 -26.70
C ALA A 34 2.40 -18.92 -25.37
N LEU A 35 1.27 -18.21 -25.39
CA LEU A 35 0.55 -17.74 -24.22
C LEU A 35 -0.96 -17.99 -24.31
N GLU A 36 -1.61 -18.09 -23.14
CA GLU A 36 -3.07 -18.11 -22.99
C GLU A 36 -3.50 -16.96 -22.08
N VAL A 37 -4.65 -16.34 -22.35
CA VAL A 37 -5.19 -15.22 -21.55
C VAL A 37 -6.51 -15.63 -20.92
N LYS A 38 -6.69 -15.37 -19.62
CA LYS A 38 -7.91 -15.70 -18.87
C LYS A 38 -8.36 -14.52 -18.03
N LEU A 39 -9.65 -14.21 -18.11
CA LEU A 39 -10.33 -13.38 -17.12
C LEU A 39 -10.75 -14.28 -15.95
N VAL A 40 -10.34 -13.93 -14.75
CA VAL A 40 -10.55 -14.75 -13.54
C VAL A 40 -11.04 -13.89 -12.37
N THR A 41 -11.66 -14.50 -11.37
CA THR A 41 -11.93 -13.85 -10.08
C THR A 41 -11.31 -14.64 -8.92
N ALA A 42 -11.30 -14.07 -7.71
CA ALA A 42 -10.92 -14.82 -6.52
C ALA A 42 -11.98 -15.86 -6.11
N GLU A 43 -13.25 -15.63 -6.49
CA GLU A 43 -14.40 -16.43 -6.11
C GLU A 43 -14.66 -17.62 -7.05
N GLY A 44 -14.28 -17.49 -8.33
CA GLY A 44 -14.57 -18.47 -9.39
C GLY A 44 -15.25 -17.84 -10.61
N ALA A 45 -15.77 -18.69 -11.51
CA ALA A 45 -16.45 -18.22 -12.70
C ALA A 45 -17.72 -17.43 -12.34
N ARG A 46 -17.85 -16.20 -12.86
CA ARG A 46 -19.02 -15.32 -12.69
C ARG A 46 -18.96 -14.10 -13.60
N ALA A 47 -20.11 -13.48 -13.82
CA ALA A 47 -20.18 -12.10 -14.29
C ALA A 47 -19.70 -11.13 -13.20
N VAL A 48 -18.88 -10.16 -13.58
CA VAL A 48 -18.35 -9.11 -12.71
C VAL A 48 -18.74 -7.76 -13.27
N ALA A 49 -19.44 -6.96 -12.47
CA ALA A 49 -19.81 -5.60 -12.87
C ALA A 49 -18.59 -4.68 -12.78
N SER A 50 -18.21 -4.06 -13.89
CA SER A 50 -17.20 -2.99 -13.89
C SER A 50 -17.72 -1.73 -13.20
N GLY A 51 -16.82 -0.91 -12.67
CA GLY A 51 -17.16 0.41 -12.14
C GLY A 51 -17.56 1.41 -13.21
N THR A 52 -17.32 1.09 -14.48
CA THR A 52 -17.71 1.90 -15.64
C THR A 52 -19.15 1.58 -16.04
N GLN A 53 -20.11 2.26 -15.41
CA GLN A 53 -21.56 2.09 -15.69
C GLN A 53 -22.09 0.67 -15.43
N GLY A 54 -21.41 -0.13 -14.61
CA GLY A 54 -21.89 -1.47 -14.23
C GLY A 54 -21.79 -2.52 -15.34
N LEU A 55 -21.06 -2.27 -16.43
CA LEU A 55 -20.97 -3.22 -17.55
C LEU A 55 -20.44 -4.58 -17.06
N PRO A 56 -21.21 -5.68 -17.18
CA PRO A 56 -20.80 -6.99 -16.72
C PRO A 56 -19.81 -7.64 -17.70
N ILE A 57 -18.73 -8.20 -17.16
CA ILE A 57 -17.75 -9.00 -17.90
C ILE A 57 -17.69 -10.40 -17.31
N GLU A 58 -17.74 -11.42 -18.16
CA GLU A 58 -17.68 -12.82 -17.74
C GLU A 58 -16.23 -13.24 -17.43
N ALA A 59 -15.99 -13.65 -16.18
CA ALA A 59 -14.77 -14.33 -15.79
C ALA A 59 -14.95 -15.84 -15.92
N ALA A 60 -14.05 -16.50 -16.65
CA ALA A 60 -14.17 -17.91 -17.00
C ALA A 60 -13.79 -18.87 -15.85
N GLY A 61 -13.15 -18.37 -14.79
CA GLY A 61 -12.67 -19.24 -13.73
C GLY A 61 -12.12 -18.53 -12.50
N LYS A 62 -11.51 -19.33 -11.64
CA LYS A 62 -10.85 -18.87 -10.42
C LYS A 62 -9.38 -18.57 -10.68
N LEU A 63 -8.85 -17.53 -10.04
CA LEU A 63 -7.43 -17.24 -9.99
C LEU A 63 -6.67 -18.45 -9.42
N ASP A 64 -5.66 -18.92 -10.15
CA ASP A 64 -4.70 -19.92 -9.68
C ASP A 64 -3.38 -19.23 -9.30
N PRO A 65 -3.10 -19.01 -8.01
CA PRO A 65 -1.86 -18.36 -7.56
C PRO A 65 -0.61 -19.24 -7.68
N ASN A 66 -0.77 -20.51 -8.08
CA ASN A 66 0.33 -21.45 -8.28
C ASN A 66 0.71 -21.64 -9.75
N ARG A 67 -0.08 -21.09 -10.68
CA ARG A 67 0.16 -21.18 -12.11
C ARG A 67 1.24 -20.19 -12.53
N ALA A 68 2.36 -20.72 -13.03
CA ALA A 68 3.43 -19.91 -13.62
C ALA A 68 2.89 -18.98 -14.72
N GLY A 69 3.38 -17.74 -14.74
CA GLY A 69 3.02 -16.74 -15.74
C GLY A 69 2.79 -15.35 -15.17
N ILE A 70 1.77 -14.65 -15.67
CA ILE A 70 1.46 -13.27 -15.30
C ILE A 70 0.10 -13.23 -14.61
N ILE A 71 0.01 -12.53 -13.48
CA ILE A 71 -1.25 -12.15 -12.87
C ILE A 71 -1.37 -10.63 -13.01
N LEU A 72 -2.49 -10.11 -13.51
CA LEU A 72 -2.74 -8.67 -13.64
C LEU A 72 -3.91 -8.25 -12.75
N VAL A 73 -3.68 -7.25 -11.90
CA VAL A 73 -4.69 -6.66 -11.02
C VAL A 73 -5.02 -5.24 -11.49
N PRO A 74 -6.25 -4.98 -11.98
CA PRO A 74 -6.68 -3.65 -12.41
C PRO A 74 -6.95 -2.73 -11.21
N GLY A 75 -7.15 -1.44 -11.49
CA GLY A 75 -7.73 -0.49 -10.56
C GLY A 75 -9.25 -0.56 -10.52
N ALA A 76 -9.85 0.49 -9.97
CA ALA A 76 -11.29 0.63 -9.83
C ALA A 76 -11.78 1.89 -10.54
N ALA A 77 -13.00 1.84 -11.04
CA ALA A 77 -13.72 3.00 -11.58
C ALA A 77 -14.89 3.33 -10.65
N GLY A 78 -15.15 4.63 -10.47
CA GLY A 78 -16.17 5.11 -9.56
C GLY A 78 -16.00 6.60 -9.29
N ASP A 79 -16.75 7.11 -8.33
CA ASP A 79 -16.61 8.50 -7.89
C ASP A 79 -15.26 8.69 -7.16
N VAL A 80 -14.55 9.78 -7.46
CA VAL A 80 -13.27 10.13 -6.82
C VAL A 80 -13.39 11.24 -5.78
N GLU A 81 -14.51 11.96 -5.75
CA GLU A 81 -14.79 13.07 -4.83
C GLU A 81 -15.71 12.67 -3.68
N SER A 82 -16.55 11.65 -3.89
CA SER A 82 -17.46 11.10 -2.88
C SER A 82 -16.78 10.11 -1.93
N ASP A 83 -17.30 10.02 -0.71
CA ASP A 83 -16.97 9.01 0.31
C ASP A 83 -17.95 7.81 0.30
N GLY A 84 -18.81 7.73 -0.71
CA GLY A 84 -19.80 6.67 -0.85
C GLY A 84 -19.21 5.28 -1.11
N PRO A 85 -20.03 4.22 -1.00
CA PRO A 85 -19.61 2.82 -1.16
C PRO A 85 -19.10 2.49 -2.59
N ASP A 86 -19.49 3.31 -3.57
CA ASP A 86 -19.11 3.19 -4.98
C ASP A 86 -17.98 4.15 -5.36
N SER A 87 -17.37 4.82 -4.37
CA SER A 87 -16.16 5.62 -4.61
C SER A 87 -14.96 4.73 -4.89
N VAL A 88 -14.00 5.23 -5.68
CA VAL A 88 -12.75 4.52 -6.00
C VAL A 88 -12.02 4.08 -4.73
N PRO A 89 -11.81 4.93 -3.70
CA PRO A 89 -11.16 4.49 -2.46
C PRO A 89 -11.92 3.38 -1.74
N ALA A 90 -13.26 3.45 -1.68
CA ALA A 90 -14.08 2.42 -1.02
C ALA A 90 -14.02 1.08 -1.77
N ILE A 91 -14.05 1.10 -3.10
CA ILE A 91 -13.91 -0.10 -3.93
C ILE A 91 -12.54 -0.74 -3.72
N LEU A 92 -11.45 0.04 -3.83
CA LEU A 92 -10.09 -0.48 -3.63
C LEU A 92 -9.89 -1.06 -2.22
N ALA A 93 -10.38 -0.37 -1.19
CA ALA A 93 -10.29 -0.84 0.19
C ALA A 93 -11.09 -2.13 0.43
N ARG A 94 -12.31 -2.23 -0.12
CA ARG A 94 -13.11 -3.46 -0.05
C ARG A 94 -12.40 -4.61 -0.75
N THR A 95 -11.87 -4.39 -1.95
CA THR A 95 -11.11 -5.39 -2.72
C THR A 95 -9.87 -5.87 -1.97
N ALA A 96 -9.13 -4.96 -1.30
CA ALA A 96 -7.96 -5.32 -0.49
C ALA A 96 -8.30 -6.26 0.69
N ASN A 97 -9.55 -6.22 1.16
CA ASN A 97 -10.06 -7.05 2.25
C ASN A 97 -10.72 -8.37 1.77
N THR A 98 -10.55 -8.75 0.49
CA THR A 98 -11.05 -10.03 -0.05
C THR A 98 -9.97 -11.12 -0.01
N LYS A 99 -10.32 -12.34 -0.45
CA LYS A 99 -9.38 -13.45 -0.60
C LYS A 99 -8.31 -13.19 -1.66
N LEU A 100 -8.50 -12.19 -2.53
CA LEU A 100 -7.56 -11.84 -3.60
C LEU A 100 -6.18 -11.52 -3.02
N THR A 101 -6.08 -10.71 -1.97
CA THR A 101 -4.78 -10.33 -1.38
C THR A 101 -4.03 -11.52 -0.81
N GLY A 102 -4.74 -12.52 -0.27
CA GLY A 102 -4.13 -13.81 0.13
C GLY A 102 -3.52 -14.55 -1.07
N MET A 103 -4.28 -14.69 -2.16
CA MET A 103 -3.81 -15.37 -3.38
C MET A 103 -2.63 -14.63 -4.03
N ILE A 104 -2.65 -13.31 -4.09
CA ILE A 104 -1.52 -12.53 -4.64
C ILE A 104 -0.27 -12.65 -3.74
N ARG A 105 -0.44 -12.77 -2.42
CA ARG A 105 0.69 -13.02 -1.51
C ARG A 105 1.37 -14.36 -1.80
N GLU A 106 0.58 -15.40 -2.04
CA GLU A 106 1.09 -16.71 -2.48
C GLU A 106 1.86 -16.58 -3.80
N ALA A 107 1.29 -15.90 -4.79
CA ALA A 107 1.91 -15.70 -6.10
C ALA A 107 3.23 -14.91 -6.03
N LEU A 108 3.29 -13.82 -5.25
CA LEU A 108 4.52 -13.02 -5.06
C LEU A 108 5.66 -13.81 -4.41
N GLY A 109 5.35 -14.86 -3.66
CA GLY A 109 6.35 -15.77 -3.08
C GLY A 109 7.02 -16.69 -4.11
N ARG A 110 6.56 -16.67 -5.37
CA ARG A 110 7.03 -17.55 -6.43
C ARG A 110 7.84 -16.78 -7.47
N LYS A 111 8.93 -17.39 -7.95
CA LYS A 111 9.86 -16.77 -8.91
C LYS A 111 9.40 -16.87 -10.36
N ASP A 112 8.51 -17.81 -10.65
CA ASP A 112 7.93 -18.10 -11.97
C ASP A 112 6.63 -17.34 -12.23
N ILE A 113 6.25 -16.43 -11.33
CA ILE A 113 5.05 -15.59 -11.46
C ILE A 113 5.44 -14.12 -11.40
N ILE A 114 4.92 -13.35 -12.34
CA ILE A 114 4.96 -11.89 -12.35
C ILE A 114 3.59 -11.38 -11.93
N VAL A 115 3.55 -10.63 -10.84
CA VAL A 115 2.35 -9.88 -10.47
C VAL A 115 2.45 -8.51 -11.10
N SER A 116 1.44 -8.14 -11.86
CA SER A 116 1.34 -6.85 -12.51
C SER A 116 0.10 -6.10 -12.06
N THR A 117 0.16 -4.77 -12.08
CA THR A 117 -0.96 -3.92 -11.69
C THR A 117 -1.15 -2.77 -12.66
N VAL A 118 -2.37 -2.29 -12.80
CA VAL A 118 -2.67 -1.04 -13.52
C VAL A 118 -3.46 -0.12 -12.58
N CYS A 119 -3.20 1.18 -12.65
CA CYS A 119 -3.95 2.20 -11.92
C CYS A 119 -3.98 1.91 -10.41
N GLY A 120 -5.17 1.92 -9.80
CA GLY A 120 -5.39 1.59 -8.40
C GLY A 120 -5.06 0.14 -8.00
N GLY A 121 -4.73 -0.75 -8.94
CA GLY A 121 -4.42 -2.15 -8.63
C GLY A 121 -3.22 -2.31 -7.69
N SER A 122 -2.21 -1.44 -7.80
CA SER A 122 -1.10 -1.42 -6.85
C SER A 122 -1.52 -0.95 -5.46
N LEU A 123 -2.54 -0.09 -5.33
CA LEU A 123 -3.10 0.27 -4.03
C LEU A 123 -3.82 -0.91 -3.37
N VAL A 124 -4.53 -1.75 -4.13
CA VAL A 124 -5.13 -2.98 -3.57
C VAL A 124 -4.07 -3.84 -2.89
N LEU A 125 -2.92 -4.04 -3.55
CA LEU A 125 -1.83 -4.84 -3.02
C LEU A 125 -1.09 -4.13 -1.87
N ALA A 126 -0.89 -2.82 -1.99
CA ALA A 126 -0.23 -2.01 -0.98
C ALA A 126 -1.03 -1.94 0.33
N MET A 127 -2.34 -1.71 0.24
CA MET A 127 -3.27 -1.71 1.38
C MET A 127 -3.33 -3.08 2.09
N GLY A 128 -3.14 -4.18 1.36
CA GLY A 128 -2.99 -5.52 1.94
C GLY A 128 -1.59 -5.79 2.53
N GLY A 129 -0.65 -4.84 2.44
CA GLY A 129 0.73 -4.97 2.92
C GLY A 129 1.60 -5.93 2.12
N LEU A 130 1.36 -6.06 0.81
CA LEU A 130 2.14 -6.94 -0.06
C LEU A 130 3.36 -6.24 -0.69
N LEU A 131 3.35 -4.90 -0.73
CA LEU A 131 4.31 -4.10 -1.50
C LEU A 131 5.28 -3.27 -0.62
N GLU A 132 5.35 -3.53 0.68
CA GLU A 132 6.24 -2.79 1.58
C GLU A 132 7.70 -2.90 1.15
N GLY A 133 8.40 -1.75 1.07
CA GLY A 133 9.79 -1.66 0.60
C GLY A 133 10.00 -1.90 -0.90
N ARG A 134 8.93 -2.22 -1.65
CA ARG A 134 8.98 -2.43 -3.11
C ARG A 134 8.83 -1.11 -3.84
N ARG A 135 9.34 -1.06 -5.07
CA ARG A 135 9.14 0.10 -5.95
C ARG A 135 7.92 -0.13 -6.83
N ALA A 136 7.01 0.84 -6.84
CA ALA A 136 5.80 0.75 -7.65
C ALA A 136 5.26 2.12 -8.06
N VAL A 137 4.34 2.12 -9.02
CA VAL A 137 3.52 3.25 -9.41
C VAL A 137 2.03 2.88 -9.29
N THR A 138 1.19 3.90 -9.13
CA THR A 138 -0.28 3.78 -9.18
C THR A 138 -0.86 4.95 -9.99
N HIS A 139 -2.18 5.09 -10.03
CA HIS A 139 -2.82 6.29 -10.56
C HIS A 139 -2.27 7.55 -9.88
N HIS A 140 -2.09 8.65 -10.62
CA HIS A 140 -1.44 9.85 -10.08
C HIS A 140 -2.12 10.40 -8.81
N LEU A 141 -3.45 10.32 -8.72
CA LEU A 141 -4.23 10.70 -7.53
C LEU A 141 -3.95 9.82 -6.30
N GLY A 142 -3.44 8.60 -6.50
CA GLY A 142 -3.18 7.62 -5.46
C GLY A 142 -1.72 7.55 -5.00
N MET A 143 -0.80 8.30 -5.60
CA MET A 143 0.65 8.17 -5.35
C MET A 143 1.04 8.47 -3.89
N GLU A 144 0.35 9.42 -3.26
CA GLU A 144 0.57 9.76 -1.86
C GLU A 144 0.15 8.64 -0.91
N VAL A 145 -1.04 8.08 -1.15
CA VAL A 145 -1.56 6.92 -0.41
C VAL A 145 -0.63 5.73 -0.59
N LEU A 146 -0.14 5.50 -1.81
CA LEU A 146 0.82 4.44 -2.10
C LEU A 146 2.06 4.58 -1.20
N GLY A 147 2.69 5.76 -1.14
CA GLY A 147 3.84 6.00 -0.26
C GLY A 147 3.53 5.81 1.23
N ALA A 148 2.33 6.19 1.68
CA ALA A 148 1.91 6.02 3.06
C ALA A 148 1.77 4.55 3.52
N THR A 149 1.69 3.60 2.58
CA THR A 149 1.68 2.15 2.87
C THR A 149 3.08 1.54 3.10
N GLY A 150 4.15 2.30 2.89
CA GLY A 150 5.54 1.80 2.94
C GLY A 150 6.11 1.34 1.59
N VAL A 151 5.35 1.52 0.50
CA VAL A 151 5.87 1.40 -0.87
C VAL A 151 6.82 2.55 -1.18
N LEU A 152 7.84 2.32 -2.00
CA LEU A 152 8.74 3.33 -2.56
C LEU A 152 8.17 3.84 -3.91
N PRO A 153 7.43 4.96 -3.96
CA PRO A 153 6.70 5.33 -5.16
C PRO A 153 7.65 5.89 -6.23
N VAL A 154 7.56 5.36 -7.44
CA VAL A 154 8.34 5.85 -8.59
C VAL A 154 7.39 6.50 -9.59
N LYS A 155 7.64 7.77 -9.93
CA LYS A 155 6.86 8.51 -10.94
C LYS A 155 7.31 8.11 -12.35
N ALA A 156 6.84 6.98 -12.84
CA ALA A 156 7.06 6.47 -14.19
C ALA A 156 5.75 5.95 -14.79
N ARG A 157 5.72 5.62 -16.08
CA ARG A 157 4.50 5.04 -16.68
C ARG A 157 4.36 3.57 -16.34
N VAL A 158 5.50 2.87 -16.36
CA VAL A 158 5.66 1.47 -15.93
C VAL A 158 6.83 1.43 -14.95
N VAL A 159 6.68 0.71 -13.85
CA VAL A 159 7.73 0.43 -12.87
C VAL A 159 7.87 -1.07 -12.76
N ASP A 160 9.04 -1.58 -13.15
CA ASP A 160 9.39 -3.00 -13.11
C ASP A 160 10.44 -3.24 -12.01
N ASP A 161 9.96 -3.86 -10.93
CA ASP A 161 10.73 -4.22 -9.74
C ASP A 161 10.87 -5.75 -9.65
N GLY A 162 11.18 -6.40 -10.78
CA GLY A 162 11.43 -7.84 -10.87
C GLY A 162 10.17 -8.67 -11.08
N ASN A 163 9.67 -9.34 -10.04
CA ASN A 163 8.42 -10.11 -10.10
C ASN A 163 7.17 -9.26 -9.81
N LEU A 164 7.34 -7.94 -9.67
CA LEU A 164 6.27 -6.95 -9.58
C LEU A 164 6.43 -5.94 -10.74
N VAL A 165 5.40 -5.76 -11.55
CA VAL A 165 5.36 -4.75 -12.63
C VAL A 165 4.11 -3.90 -12.51
N SER A 166 4.25 -2.64 -12.13
CA SER A 166 3.11 -1.74 -11.92
C SER A 166 3.03 -0.67 -13.00
N GLY A 167 1.82 -0.36 -13.44
CA GLY A 167 1.50 0.74 -14.34
C GLY A 167 0.77 1.87 -13.64
N GLY A 168 0.95 3.09 -14.17
CA GLY A 168 0.27 4.30 -13.73
C GLY A 168 -1.22 4.32 -14.07
N GLY A 169 -1.73 5.45 -14.56
CA GLY A 169 -3.17 5.61 -14.78
C GLY A 169 -3.71 4.97 -16.06
N VAL A 170 -4.83 4.26 -15.92
CA VAL A 170 -5.79 3.82 -16.95
C VAL A 170 -5.12 3.26 -18.21
N THR A 171 -4.85 4.13 -19.18
CA THR A 171 -4.19 3.79 -20.45
C THR A 171 -2.80 3.16 -20.31
N SER A 172 -2.16 3.26 -19.15
CA SER A 172 -0.87 2.57 -18.92
C SER A 172 -0.98 1.06 -19.01
N GLY A 173 -2.19 0.48 -18.95
CA GLY A 173 -2.40 -0.95 -19.15
C GLY A 173 -1.85 -1.45 -20.50
N LEU A 174 -1.94 -0.65 -21.57
CA LEU A 174 -1.34 -0.97 -22.86
C LEU A 174 0.19 -1.09 -22.75
N ASP A 175 0.83 -0.11 -22.14
CA ASP A 175 2.29 -0.09 -22.01
C ASP A 175 2.80 -1.15 -21.04
N VAL A 176 2.07 -1.45 -19.96
CA VAL A 176 2.39 -2.56 -19.05
C VAL A 176 2.36 -3.88 -19.81
N ALA A 177 1.30 -4.13 -20.58
CA ALA A 177 1.17 -5.36 -21.34
C ALA A 177 2.24 -5.47 -22.43
N LEU A 178 2.50 -4.40 -23.20
CA LEU A 178 3.55 -4.38 -24.21
C LEU A 178 4.95 -4.55 -23.60
N HIS A 179 5.21 -3.94 -22.44
CA HIS A 179 6.46 -4.14 -21.69
C HIS A 179 6.64 -5.59 -21.27
N LEU A 180 5.58 -6.24 -20.79
CA LEU A 180 5.62 -7.66 -20.40
C LEU A 180 5.74 -8.59 -21.60
N VAL A 181 5.06 -8.30 -22.72
CA VAL A 181 5.20 -9.03 -23.97
C VAL A 181 6.63 -8.91 -24.51
N GLU A 182 7.20 -7.71 -24.53
CA GLU A 182 8.60 -7.49 -24.93
C GLU A 182 9.56 -8.29 -24.04
N ARG A 183 9.31 -8.30 -22.73
CA ARG A 183 10.14 -9.00 -21.76
C ARG A 183 10.09 -10.52 -21.91
N GLU A 184 8.89 -11.09 -22.10
CA GLU A 184 8.68 -12.54 -22.07
C GLU A 184 8.76 -13.19 -23.47
N LEU A 185 8.38 -12.48 -24.53
CA LEU A 185 8.34 -12.99 -25.92
C LEU A 185 9.33 -12.28 -26.85
N GLY A 186 9.89 -11.15 -26.42
CA GLY A 186 10.86 -10.38 -27.17
C GLY A 186 10.27 -9.19 -27.94
N PRO A 187 11.13 -8.24 -28.34
CA PRO A 187 10.71 -6.95 -28.91
C PRO A 187 10.04 -7.06 -30.27
N ARG A 188 10.27 -8.13 -31.03
CA ARG A 188 9.65 -8.32 -32.35
C ARG A 188 8.13 -8.53 -32.27
N ILE A 189 7.67 -9.28 -31.26
CA ILE A 189 6.24 -9.50 -31.04
C ILE A 189 5.60 -8.21 -30.51
N ALA A 190 6.24 -7.55 -29.54
CA ALA A 190 5.74 -6.27 -29.01
C ALA A 190 5.61 -5.21 -30.12
N HIS A 191 6.63 -5.09 -30.99
CA HIS A 191 6.60 -4.15 -32.11
C HIS A 191 5.49 -4.46 -33.11
N ALA A 192 5.29 -5.74 -33.48
CA ALA A 192 4.20 -6.13 -34.39
C ALA A 192 2.81 -5.82 -33.81
N ILE A 193 2.64 -5.89 -32.48
CA ILE A 193 1.40 -5.48 -31.82
C ILE A 193 1.24 -3.97 -31.82
N GLU A 194 2.30 -3.21 -31.57
CA GLU A 194 2.30 -1.73 -31.72
C GLU A 194 1.89 -1.32 -33.14
N GLU A 195 2.42 -1.98 -34.17
CA GLU A 195 2.02 -1.76 -35.57
C GLU A 195 0.55 -2.13 -35.81
N LEU A 196 0.10 -3.30 -35.31
CA LEU A 196 -1.29 -3.75 -35.48
C LEU A 196 -2.30 -2.80 -34.82
N PHE A 197 -1.96 -2.28 -33.63
CA PHE A 197 -2.85 -1.43 -32.84
C PHE A 197 -2.72 0.05 -33.22
N GLU A 198 -1.79 0.39 -34.11
CA GLU A 198 -1.37 1.78 -34.38
C GLU A 198 -1.06 2.54 -33.07
N TYR A 199 -0.37 1.85 -32.15
CA TYR A 199 -0.11 2.35 -30.81
C TYR A 199 1.38 2.60 -30.57
N GLU A 200 1.71 3.84 -30.19
CA GLU A 200 3.05 4.21 -29.74
C GLU A 200 3.09 4.25 -28.21
N ARG A 201 3.92 3.39 -27.59
CA ARG A 201 4.21 3.49 -26.16
C ARG A 201 4.74 4.87 -25.80
N ARG A 202 4.30 5.38 -24.64
CA ARG A 202 4.75 6.69 -24.14
C ARG A 202 5.37 6.58 -22.76
N GLY A 203 6.03 7.64 -22.30
CA GLY A 203 6.59 7.69 -20.94
C GLY A 203 7.72 6.68 -20.71
N ILE A 204 8.17 6.60 -19.44
CA ILE A 204 9.33 5.79 -19.06
C ILE A 204 8.88 4.46 -18.47
N ALA A 205 9.47 3.36 -18.95
CA ALA A 205 9.53 2.09 -18.24
C ALA A 205 10.75 2.09 -17.33
N TRP A 206 10.52 2.33 -16.04
CA TRP A 206 11.58 2.42 -15.03
C TRP A 206 11.90 1.04 -14.46
N ARG A 207 13.18 0.75 -14.27
CA ARG A 207 13.70 -0.48 -13.64
C ARG A 207 14.76 -0.14 -12.61
N ALA A 208 14.83 -0.93 -11.54
CA ALA A 208 15.87 -0.83 -10.52
C ALA A 208 17.21 -1.46 -10.98
N GLN A 209 17.65 -1.16 -12.20
CA GLN A 209 18.85 -1.72 -12.81
C GLN A 209 19.67 -0.64 -13.50
N GLY A 210 21.00 -0.78 -13.46
CA GLY A 210 21.94 0.15 -14.11
C GLY A 210 22.57 1.16 -13.14
N MET A 211 23.23 2.17 -13.71
CA MET A 211 23.88 3.23 -12.94
C MET A 211 22.85 4.18 -12.34
N VAL A 212 23.04 4.58 -11.09
CA VAL A 212 22.21 5.59 -10.42
C VAL A 212 22.67 7.02 -10.80
N PRO A 213 21.74 7.97 -11.01
CA PRO A 213 22.08 9.38 -11.23
C PRO A 213 22.93 9.96 -10.10
N ASN A 214 23.90 10.82 -10.42
CA ASN A 214 24.80 11.40 -9.41
C ASN A 214 24.06 12.20 -8.32
N SER A 215 22.88 12.74 -8.61
CA SER A 215 22.04 13.45 -7.62
C SER A 215 21.52 12.54 -6.50
N GLU A 216 21.27 11.26 -6.77
CA GLU A 216 20.76 10.28 -5.78
C GLU A 216 21.86 9.69 -4.89
N LYS A 217 23.12 9.73 -5.34
CA LYS A 217 24.28 9.34 -4.52
C LYS A 217 24.42 10.23 -3.29
N THR A 218 24.16 11.53 -3.43
CA THR A 218 24.29 12.49 -2.33
C THR A 218 23.30 12.31 -1.17
N GLU A 219 22.15 11.66 -1.36
CA GLU A 219 21.20 11.36 -0.28
C GLU A 219 21.53 10.02 0.40
N THR A 220 21.89 9.01 -0.38
CA THR A 220 22.34 7.69 0.14
C THR A 220 23.69 7.77 0.86
N ASP A 221 24.59 8.66 0.43
CA ASP A 221 25.84 8.97 1.14
C ASP A 221 25.62 9.76 2.44
N LYS A 222 24.50 10.49 2.58
CA LYS A 222 24.15 11.16 3.84
C LYS A 222 23.55 10.19 4.85
N GLU A 223 22.68 9.26 4.42
CA GLU A 223 22.14 8.22 5.29
C GLU A 223 23.20 7.20 5.72
N SER A 224 24.11 6.80 4.84
CA SER A 224 25.20 5.87 5.20
C SER A 224 26.27 6.51 6.10
N ASN A 225 26.53 7.81 5.97
CA ASN A 225 27.42 8.54 6.88
C ASN A 225 26.80 8.85 8.25
N LEU A 226 25.48 8.74 8.41
CA LEU A 226 24.82 8.85 9.72
C LEU A 226 24.98 7.57 10.58
N VAL A 227 25.36 6.44 9.98
CA VAL A 227 25.51 5.16 10.69
C VAL A 227 26.97 4.90 11.14
N LEU A 228 27.94 5.73 10.73
CA LEU A 228 29.37 5.48 10.94
C LEU A 228 30.14 6.54 11.76
N SER A 229 29.45 7.41 12.51
CA SER A 229 30.11 8.27 13.50
C SER A 229 29.54 8.05 14.90
N THR A 230 29.87 6.92 15.52
CA THR A 230 29.84 6.74 16.97
C THR A 230 31.26 6.84 17.53
N GLU A 231 31.84 8.04 17.46
CA GLU A 231 32.92 8.39 18.39
C GLU A 231 32.30 8.78 19.74
N ALA A 232 32.61 7.97 20.75
CA ALA A 232 32.18 8.16 22.12
C ALA A 232 32.81 9.44 22.69
N VAL A 233 31.99 10.48 22.85
CA VAL A 233 32.29 11.62 23.72
C VAL A 233 31.41 11.50 24.95
N ASN A 234 31.99 11.01 26.05
CA ASN A 234 31.37 11.02 27.38
C ASN A 234 31.25 12.47 27.88
N PRO A 235 30.04 12.98 28.21
CA PRO A 235 29.92 14.15 29.06
C PRO A 235 30.05 13.75 30.55
N PRO A 236 30.55 14.65 31.43
CA PRO A 236 30.73 14.33 32.83
C PRO A 236 29.39 14.19 33.53
N SER A 237 29.23 13.12 34.31
CA SER A 237 28.08 12.88 35.15
C SER A 237 27.95 13.95 36.26
N PRO A 238 26.77 14.56 36.48
CA PRO A 238 26.52 15.26 37.74
C PRO A 238 26.16 14.24 38.84
N PRO A 239 26.38 14.60 40.12
CA PRO A 239 26.26 13.64 41.21
C PRO A 239 24.80 13.20 41.43
N LEU A 240 24.67 11.91 41.71
CA LEU A 240 23.45 11.20 42.08
C LEU A 240 22.69 11.94 43.19
N GLN A 241 21.49 12.42 42.88
CA GLN A 241 20.44 12.60 43.87
C GLN A 241 19.45 11.44 43.74
N ASN A 242 19.45 10.60 44.78
CA ASN A 242 18.43 9.61 45.04
C ASN A 242 17.08 10.33 45.19
N THR A 243 16.21 10.18 44.21
CA THR A 243 14.76 10.26 44.41
C THR A 243 14.11 9.08 43.71
N SER A 244 13.84 8.03 44.48
CA SER A 244 12.86 7.01 44.16
C SER A 244 11.49 7.68 43.97
N GLY A 245 11.04 7.80 42.73
CA GLY A 245 9.72 8.30 42.40
C GLY A 245 9.27 7.73 41.06
N HIS A 246 8.24 6.88 41.08
CA HIS A 246 7.44 6.58 39.89
C HIS A 246 6.91 7.92 39.37
N THR A 247 7.56 8.49 38.34
CA THR A 247 7.03 9.68 37.69
C THR A 247 6.04 9.18 36.65
N GLU A 248 4.83 8.86 37.11
CA GLU A 248 3.70 8.60 36.23
C GLU A 248 3.52 9.80 35.30
N SER A 249 3.43 9.52 34.01
CA SER A 249 3.17 10.54 33.01
C SER A 249 1.70 10.92 33.03
N VAL A 250 1.39 12.17 32.67
CA VAL A 250 0.00 12.61 32.43
C VAL A 250 -0.71 11.78 31.35
N PHE A 251 0.05 11.06 30.52
CA PHE A 251 -0.48 10.15 29.51
C PHE A 251 -0.81 8.75 30.04
N ASP A 252 -0.36 8.37 31.23
CA ASP A 252 -0.47 6.99 31.71
C ASP A 252 -1.92 6.57 32.00
N GLY A 253 -2.26 5.36 31.59
CA GLY A 253 -3.58 4.77 31.76
C GLY A 253 -4.20 4.30 30.44
N GLU A 254 -5.48 3.93 30.56
CA GLU A 254 -6.29 3.47 29.44
C GLU A 254 -7.12 4.62 28.88
N TRP A 255 -7.19 4.71 27.56
CA TRP A 255 -7.91 5.76 26.84
C TRP A 255 -8.84 5.16 25.81
N ASP A 256 -10.06 5.70 25.73
CA ASP A 256 -10.99 5.45 24.64
C ASP A 256 -10.86 6.57 23.62
N VAL A 257 -10.39 6.26 22.41
CA VAL A 257 -9.98 7.23 21.39
C VAL A 257 -10.75 7.01 20.11
N THR A 258 -11.32 8.07 19.57
CA THR A 258 -11.91 8.10 18.23
C THR A 258 -10.98 8.82 17.26
N ILE A 259 -10.70 8.18 16.12
CA ILE A 259 -9.95 8.75 15.00
C ILE A 259 -10.92 9.01 13.85
N ALA A 260 -11.00 10.25 13.38
CA ALA A 260 -11.80 10.62 12.22
C ALA A 260 -10.99 10.40 10.93
N THR A 261 -11.27 9.30 10.21
CA THR A 261 -10.60 8.97 8.95
C THR A 261 -11.50 9.25 7.74
N PRO A 262 -10.96 9.37 6.51
CA PRO A 262 -11.76 9.55 5.31
C PRO A 262 -12.77 8.42 5.05
N VAL A 263 -12.53 7.22 5.57
CA VAL A 263 -13.43 6.06 5.44
C VAL A 263 -14.40 5.90 6.61
N GLY A 264 -14.42 6.87 7.54
CA GLY A 264 -15.30 6.87 8.71
C GLY A 264 -14.57 7.06 10.04
N LYS A 265 -15.33 7.07 11.14
CA LYS A 265 -14.79 7.13 12.50
C LYS A 265 -14.34 5.74 12.95
N MET A 266 -13.19 5.70 13.61
CA MET A 266 -12.60 4.47 14.15
C MET A 266 -12.42 4.60 15.65
N ASP A 267 -12.95 3.65 16.41
CA ASP A 267 -12.74 3.56 17.85
C ASP A 267 -11.53 2.68 18.17
N VAL A 268 -10.65 3.19 19.04
CA VAL A 268 -9.35 2.64 19.36
C VAL A 268 -9.10 2.81 20.85
N LYS A 269 -8.68 1.73 21.53
CA LYS A 269 -8.25 1.79 22.93
C LYS A 269 -6.74 1.97 22.99
N LEU A 270 -6.26 2.99 23.70
CA LEU A 270 -4.83 3.15 23.97
C LEU A 270 -4.53 2.72 25.41
N SER A 271 -3.51 1.89 25.58
CA SER A 271 -2.88 1.62 26.87
C SER A 271 -1.52 2.29 26.86
N ILE A 272 -1.28 3.22 27.79
CA ILE A 272 -0.04 3.98 27.87
C ILE A 272 0.53 3.82 29.28
N ALA A 273 1.82 3.53 29.36
CA ALA A 273 2.51 3.41 30.64
C ALA A 273 3.93 3.98 30.52
N THR A 274 4.34 4.72 31.55
CA THR A 274 5.67 5.30 31.65
C THR A 274 6.40 4.65 32.81
N SER A 275 7.62 4.18 32.54
CA SER A 275 8.48 3.60 33.57
C SER A 275 9.91 4.02 33.34
N HIS A 276 10.58 4.51 34.40
CA HIS A 276 11.96 5.01 34.34
C HIS A 276 12.21 6.06 33.24
N GLY A 277 11.21 6.90 32.94
CA GLY A 277 11.30 7.92 31.89
C GLY A 277 11.11 7.41 30.46
N GLU A 278 10.95 6.09 30.25
CA GLU A 278 10.54 5.52 28.97
C GLU A 278 9.02 5.40 28.90
N VAL A 279 8.43 5.96 27.85
CA VAL A 279 7.02 5.75 27.52
C VAL A 279 6.88 4.48 26.66
N ARG A 280 5.86 3.68 26.97
CA ARG A 280 5.42 2.57 26.14
C ARG A 280 3.92 2.66 25.98
N GLY A 281 3.42 2.13 24.87
CA GLY A 281 1.99 2.04 24.70
C GLY A 281 1.58 1.09 23.59
N THR A 282 0.31 0.75 23.61
CA THR A 282 -0.36 -0.07 22.60
C THR A 282 -1.65 0.59 22.18
N ALA A 283 -2.02 0.44 20.91
CA ALA A 283 -3.35 0.74 20.42
C ALA A 283 -4.06 -0.56 20.05
N THR A 284 -5.29 -0.73 20.51
CA THR A 284 -6.14 -1.89 20.23
C THR A 284 -7.38 -1.45 19.46
N GLN A 285 -7.62 -2.08 18.31
CA GLN A 285 -8.82 -1.90 17.50
C GLN A 285 -9.40 -3.28 17.14
N GLY A 286 -10.62 -3.56 17.61
CA GLY A 286 -11.20 -4.90 17.50
C GLY A 286 -10.25 -5.94 18.13
N ASP A 287 -9.85 -6.94 17.35
CA ASP A 287 -8.95 -8.02 17.78
C ASP A 287 -7.46 -7.71 17.53
N GLU A 288 -7.13 -6.56 16.95
CA GLU A 288 -5.75 -6.18 16.60
C GLU A 288 -5.16 -5.26 17.68
N THR A 289 -3.96 -5.58 18.17
CA THR A 289 -3.21 -4.72 19.09
C THR A 289 -1.81 -4.46 18.55
N VAL A 290 -1.45 -3.19 18.39
CA VAL A 290 -0.18 -2.76 17.81
C VAL A 290 0.56 -1.87 18.81
N LYS A 291 1.88 -2.07 18.96
CA LYS A 291 2.75 -1.28 19.84
C LYS A 291 3.11 0.08 19.22
N PHE A 292 3.33 1.06 20.08
CA PHE A 292 3.92 2.33 19.66
C PHE A 292 5.36 2.11 19.19
N MET A 293 5.73 2.74 18.09
CA MET A 293 7.11 2.81 17.60
C MET A 293 7.68 4.17 17.94
N SER A 294 8.85 4.18 18.58
CA SER A 294 9.59 5.39 18.95
C SER A 294 8.73 6.45 19.66
N PRO A 295 7.99 6.10 20.73
CA PRO A 295 7.18 7.07 21.47
C PRO A 295 8.08 8.08 22.21
N VAL A 296 7.70 9.35 22.17
CA VAL A 296 8.45 10.45 22.80
C VAL A 296 7.46 11.40 23.47
N ILE A 297 7.71 11.71 24.75
CA ILE A 297 6.98 12.73 25.51
C ILE A 297 7.83 13.99 25.60
N GLN A 298 7.22 15.14 25.28
CA GLN A 298 7.81 16.47 25.47
C GLN A 298 6.76 17.39 26.10
N GLY A 299 6.87 17.65 27.41
CA GLY A 299 5.87 18.42 28.15
C GLY A 299 4.52 17.70 28.18
N ASN A 300 3.45 18.37 27.71
CA ASN A 300 2.10 17.80 27.61
C ASN A 300 1.81 17.17 26.24
N LYS A 301 2.84 16.86 25.45
CA LYS A 301 2.75 16.32 24.10
C LYS A 301 3.38 14.93 24.02
N LEU A 302 2.67 14.00 23.38
CA LEU A 302 3.13 12.65 23.08
C LEU A 302 3.11 12.43 21.57
N THR A 303 4.23 12.01 21.01
CA THR A 303 4.34 11.64 19.59
C THR A 303 4.83 10.20 19.46
N TRP A 304 4.27 9.45 18.52
CA TRP A 304 4.75 8.10 18.19
C TRP A 304 4.44 7.76 16.74
N SER A 305 5.02 6.69 16.23
CA SER A 305 4.64 6.10 14.94
C SER A 305 3.99 4.74 15.14
N GLN A 306 3.12 4.34 14.22
CA GLN A 306 2.43 3.06 14.29
C GLN A 306 2.05 2.57 12.89
N GLN A 307 2.30 1.30 12.62
CA GLN A 307 1.78 0.64 11.42
C GLN A 307 0.41 0.04 11.76
N VAL A 308 -0.64 0.62 11.21
CA VAL A 308 -1.99 0.10 11.34
C VAL A 308 -2.26 -0.85 10.18
N THR A 309 -2.95 -1.97 10.39
CA THR A 309 -3.29 -2.90 9.29
C THR A 309 -4.77 -2.94 8.91
N LYS A 310 -5.66 -2.33 9.72
CA LYS A 310 -7.11 -2.24 9.47
C LYS A 310 -7.64 -0.79 9.48
N PRO A 311 -8.63 -0.44 8.63
CA PRO A 311 -9.20 -1.25 7.54
C PRO A 311 -8.26 -1.39 6.33
N MET A 312 -7.12 -0.68 6.35
CA MET A 312 -6.05 -0.78 5.36
C MET A 312 -4.70 -0.54 6.03
N ARG A 313 -3.63 -1.07 5.42
CA ARG A 313 -2.27 -0.83 5.92
C ARG A 313 -1.82 0.60 5.67
N LEU A 314 -1.47 1.31 6.74
CA LEU A 314 -0.89 2.66 6.72
C LEU A 314 0.16 2.84 7.82
N ASN A 315 1.20 3.59 7.52
CA ASN A 315 2.18 4.06 8.51
C ASN A 315 1.78 5.44 9.02
N LEU A 316 1.25 5.49 10.24
CA LEU A 316 0.74 6.71 10.88
C LEU A 316 1.78 7.29 11.84
N LYS A 317 1.90 8.61 11.83
CA LYS A 317 2.54 9.41 12.87
C LYS A 317 1.46 10.09 13.69
N PHE A 318 1.50 9.89 15.00
CA PHE A 318 0.59 10.49 15.94
C PHE A 318 1.25 11.65 16.67
N ASP A 319 0.46 12.67 16.91
CA ASP A 319 0.83 13.89 17.61
C ASP A 319 -0.36 14.30 18.48
N VAL A 320 -0.28 14.04 19.78
CA VAL A 320 -1.39 14.24 20.71
C VAL A 320 -0.95 15.01 21.94
N THR A 321 -1.89 15.74 22.52
CA THR A 321 -1.77 16.44 23.78
C THR A 321 -2.86 15.99 24.74
N VAL A 322 -2.59 16.07 26.03
CA VAL A 322 -3.56 15.77 27.09
C VAL A 322 -3.90 17.03 27.88
N ASP A 323 -5.19 17.21 28.16
CA ASP A 323 -5.73 18.17 29.11
C ASP A 323 -6.67 17.43 30.08
N GLY A 324 -6.17 17.16 31.30
CA GLY A 324 -6.87 16.33 32.29
C GLY A 324 -7.15 14.90 31.80
N ASP A 325 -8.43 14.59 31.63
CA ASP A 325 -8.92 13.30 31.14
C ASP A 325 -9.29 13.32 29.64
N GLU A 326 -8.96 14.41 28.94
CA GLU A 326 -9.16 14.51 27.50
C GLU A 326 -7.84 14.44 26.74
N LEU A 327 -7.85 13.68 25.65
CA LEU A 327 -6.74 13.54 24.71
C LEU A 327 -7.19 14.12 23.37
N HIS A 328 -6.39 15.03 22.81
CA HIS A 328 -6.67 15.67 21.52
C HIS A 328 -5.41 15.65 20.66
N GLY A 329 -5.56 15.50 19.35
CA GLY A 329 -4.41 15.53 18.48
C GLY A 329 -4.73 15.15 17.04
N THR A 330 -3.70 14.66 16.37
CA THR A 330 -3.78 14.24 14.98
C THR A 330 -3.03 12.95 14.72
N ALA A 331 -3.48 12.22 13.70
CA ALA A 331 -2.79 11.08 13.11
C ALA A 331 -2.57 11.36 11.62
N LYS A 332 -1.34 11.24 11.14
CA LYS A 332 -0.98 11.58 9.76
C LYS A 332 -0.20 10.46 9.09
N ALA A 333 -0.58 10.11 7.86
CA ALA A 333 0.15 9.16 7.03
C ALA A 333 0.89 9.89 5.91
N GLY A 334 2.22 10.00 6.01
CA GLY A 334 3.05 10.69 5.01
C GLY A 334 2.57 12.13 4.72
N VAL A 335 2.23 12.40 3.47
CA VAL A 335 1.76 13.72 2.99
C VAL A 335 0.24 13.90 3.04
N LEU A 336 -0.51 12.84 3.35
CA LEU A 336 -1.98 12.88 3.41
C LEU A 336 -2.48 13.89 4.48
N PRO A 337 -3.71 14.42 4.33
CA PRO A 337 -4.34 15.24 5.36
C PRO A 337 -4.35 14.53 6.71
N ALA A 338 -4.17 15.30 7.78
CA ALA A 338 -4.14 14.74 9.12
C ALA A 338 -5.56 14.41 9.60
N SER A 339 -5.75 13.19 10.10
CA SER A 339 -6.97 12.74 10.76
C SER A 339 -7.03 13.31 12.16
N ARG A 340 -8.21 13.79 12.59
CA ARG A 340 -8.40 14.27 13.97
C ARG A 340 -8.44 13.08 14.92
N VAL A 341 -7.73 13.19 16.03
CA VAL A 341 -7.72 12.24 17.15
C VAL A 341 -8.36 12.93 18.36
N ALA A 342 -9.33 12.28 18.98
CA ALA A 342 -9.95 12.75 20.22
C ALA A 342 -10.23 11.54 21.13
N GLY A 343 -9.99 11.66 22.42
CA GLY A 343 -10.20 10.55 23.35
C GLY A 343 -10.44 10.98 24.78
N LYS A 344 -10.91 10.04 25.59
CA LYS A 344 -11.18 10.22 27.01
C LYS A 344 -10.50 9.13 27.82
N ARG A 345 -9.92 9.50 28.95
CA ARG A 345 -9.33 8.53 29.88
C ARG A 345 -10.43 7.65 30.46
N LEU A 346 -10.21 6.35 30.44
CA LEU A 346 -11.06 5.40 31.15
C LEU A 346 -10.76 5.52 32.64
N LYS A 347 -11.78 5.85 33.43
CA LYS A 347 -11.65 5.86 34.89
C LYS A 347 -11.33 4.43 35.35
N SER A 348 -10.25 4.28 36.10
CA SER A 348 -9.90 2.99 36.69
C SER A 348 -11.03 2.55 37.61
N THR A 349 -11.73 1.47 37.24
CA THR A 349 -12.68 0.80 38.14
C THR A 349 -11.87 -0.02 39.14
N PHE A 350 -11.20 0.64 40.08
CA PHE A 350 -10.84 -0.02 41.33
C PHE A 350 -12.13 -0.12 42.15
N GLN A 351 -12.80 -1.27 42.06
CA GLN A 351 -13.73 -1.67 43.12
C GLN A 351 -12.93 -1.79 44.43
N GLN A 352 -13.51 -1.19 45.47
CA GLN A 352 -13.10 -1.31 46.88
C GLN A 352 -13.00 -2.77 47.31
#